data_AF-A0AA46H1I8-F1
#
_entry.id   AF-A0AA46H1I8-F1
#
_cell.length_a   1.000
_cell.length_b   1.000
_cell.length_c   1.000
_cell.angle_alpha   90.00
_cell.angle_beta   90.00
_cell.angle_gamma   90.00
#
_symmetry.space_group_name_H-M   'P 1'
#
loop_
_entity.id
_entity.type
_entity.pdbx_description
1 polymer ?
#
loop_
_entity_poly.entity_id
_entity_poly.type
_entity_poly.pdbx_seq_one_letter_code
_entity_poly.pdbx_strand_id
1 'polypeptide(L)'
;MSYKRHITRRTLIAGAVTLGASLTGISTATANPPKPSTPTSPPPTVQIGPEWTLIPALSDNFANSSSSSRWKRGLWYPTSKAGTFNDNNVTFANGALQLSAKREGNSYSFGAVESTFDLPGICTLVEFRARALDRRANVLSAIWLQSSNHDHVDRLLTGADPHPEIDIMETFSFSQMNMATHTWASTGHIAHGGKNYETGLPDISAAYHTYGLERRDGKLRFYFDRKLAWETPAPHPSMARMSRHAVLSLEGHLGAPNPQFLPAAFHIDYLRTYYHTATTRPDPGKYRIVNAANGNGLTVKNGALTDVAGAKDTFTIERLEDFTYHIRHTDSATMLTLHDGRGQIGVPVDATTYAPTTVDSAGSWRRWHIHSTPGGTYSICSRFSGLALANTNGRLTQQEPANEKNQHWKLERA
;
A
#
# COMPACT_ATOMS: atom_id res chain seq x y z
N MET A 1 -12.02 -45.99 -24.92
CA MET A 1 -12.98 -45.21 -24.11
C MET A 1 -12.39 -43.82 -23.90
N SER A 2 -12.87 -42.84 -24.65
CA SER A 2 -12.40 -41.45 -24.64
C SER A 2 -13.62 -40.56 -24.57
N TYR A 3 -13.71 -39.69 -23.57
CA TYR A 3 -14.82 -38.76 -23.38
C TYR A 3 -14.34 -37.35 -23.72
N LYS A 4 -14.76 -36.85 -24.88
CA LYS A 4 -14.72 -35.42 -25.23
C LYS A 4 -15.96 -34.75 -24.62
N ARG A 5 -15.78 -33.66 -23.86
CA ARG A 5 -16.88 -32.75 -23.49
C ARG A 5 -16.82 -31.52 -24.40
N HIS A 6 -17.94 -31.26 -25.08
CA HIS A 6 -18.19 -30.07 -25.88
C HIS A 6 -18.54 -28.88 -24.97
N ILE A 7 -17.95 -27.72 -25.25
CA ILE A 7 -18.28 -26.42 -24.67
C ILE A 7 -19.21 -25.70 -25.66
N THR A 8 -20.42 -25.37 -25.22
CA THR A 8 -21.40 -24.58 -26.01
C THR A 8 -21.30 -23.12 -25.62
N ARG A 9 -21.06 -22.23 -26.59
CA ARG A 9 -21.13 -20.77 -26.44
C ARG A 9 -22.56 -20.32 -26.19
N ARG A 10 -22.79 -19.46 -25.20
CA ARG A 10 -24.05 -18.70 -25.05
C ARG A 10 -23.81 -17.22 -25.32
N THR A 11 -24.55 -16.71 -26.29
CA THR A 11 -24.71 -15.32 -26.68
C THR A 11 -25.61 -14.60 -25.67
N LEU A 12 -25.24 -13.41 -25.20
CA LEU A 12 -26.11 -12.53 -24.41
C LEU A 12 -26.68 -11.43 -25.32
N ILE A 13 -28.01 -11.35 -25.35
CA ILE A 13 -28.80 -10.34 -26.07
C ILE A 13 -29.05 -9.18 -25.10
N ALA A 14 -28.76 -7.96 -25.54
CA ALA A 14 -29.08 -6.72 -24.82
C ALA A 14 -30.57 -6.38 -25.01
N GLY A 15 -31.31 -6.31 -23.91
CA GLY A 15 -32.70 -5.83 -23.88
C GLY A 15 -32.75 -4.37 -23.40
N ALA A 16 -33.17 -3.47 -24.28
CA ALA A 16 -33.47 -2.09 -23.95
C ALA A 16 -34.87 -2.00 -23.30
N VAL A 17 -34.97 -1.32 -22.17
CA VAL A 17 -36.25 -1.00 -21.52
C VAL A 17 -36.49 0.51 -21.65
N THR A 18 -37.45 0.86 -22.50
CA THR A 18 -38.05 2.20 -22.59
C THR A 18 -39.18 2.31 -21.56
N LEU A 19 -39.06 3.22 -20.59
CA LEU A 19 -40.19 3.72 -19.81
C LEU A 19 -40.57 5.12 -20.30
N GLY A 20 -41.80 5.25 -20.81
CA GLY A 20 -42.45 6.53 -21.03
C GLY A 20 -43.20 6.97 -19.77
N ALA A 21 -43.10 8.26 -19.45
CA ALA A 21 -44.02 8.94 -18.55
C ALA A 21 -44.31 10.35 -19.08
N SER A 22 -45.59 10.67 -19.10
CA SER A 22 -46.27 11.85 -19.63
C SER A 22 -45.91 13.15 -18.91
N LEU A 23 -45.61 14.21 -19.68
CA LEU A 23 -45.51 15.58 -19.22
C LEU A 23 -46.89 16.26 -19.22
N THR A 24 -47.36 16.67 -18.05
CA THR A 24 -48.31 17.79 -17.90
C THR A 24 -47.54 18.97 -17.33
N GLY A 25 -47.64 20.11 -18.02
CA GLY A 25 -46.88 21.32 -17.73
C GLY A 25 -47.41 22.10 -16.53
N ILE A 26 -46.50 22.59 -15.70
CA ILE A 26 -46.65 23.81 -14.91
C ILE A 26 -45.34 24.58 -15.09
N SER A 27 -45.43 25.74 -15.74
CA SER A 27 -44.30 26.65 -15.93
C SER A 27 -44.07 27.44 -14.66
N THR A 28 -42.96 27.18 -13.96
CA THR A 28 -42.40 28.07 -12.95
C THR A 28 -40.98 28.44 -13.39
N ALA A 29 -40.78 29.72 -13.70
CA ALA A 29 -39.47 30.28 -13.93
C ALA A 29 -38.60 30.06 -12.69
N THR A 30 -37.60 29.19 -12.78
CA THR A 30 -36.57 29.02 -11.76
C THR A 30 -35.24 29.36 -12.39
N ALA A 31 -34.57 30.35 -11.80
CA ALA A 31 -33.26 30.82 -12.20
C ALA A 31 -32.25 29.66 -12.20
N ASN A 32 -31.36 29.64 -13.21
CA ASN A 32 -30.24 28.70 -13.23
C ASN A 32 -29.45 28.81 -11.91
N PRO A 33 -29.11 27.67 -11.26
CA PRO A 33 -28.26 27.72 -10.08
C PRO A 33 -26.89 28.32 -10.46
N PRO A 34 -26.31 29.16 -9.59
CA PRO A 34 -25.00 29.75 -9.86
C PRO A 34 -23.96 28.64 -10.04
N LYS A 35 -23.12 28.82 -11.08
CA LYS A 35 -21.93 28.00 -11.34
C LYS A 35 -21.10 27.88 -10.05
N PRO A 36 -20.68 26.69 -9.62
CA PRO A 36 -19.85 26.54 -8.44
C PRO A 36 -18.63 27.45 -8.54
N SER A 37 -18.43 28.31 -7.56
CA SER A 37 -17.26 29.16 -7.47
C SER A 37 -16.03 28.30 -7.33
N THR A 38 -15.01 28.56 -8.15
CA THR A 38 -13.68 27.98 -8.01
C THR A 38 -13.15 28.33 -6.62
N PRO A 39 -12.65 27.37 -5.82
CA PRO A 39 -12.07 27.69 -4.53
C PRO A 39 -10.89 28.65 -4.73
N THR A 40 -10.95 29.80 -4.02
CA THR A 40 -10.02 30.93 -4.15
C THR A 40 -8.69 30.74 -3.43
N SER A 41 -8.48 29.62 -2.75
CA SER A 41 -7.23 29.31 -2.05
C SER A 41 -6.45 28.22 -2.79
N PRO A 42 -5.11 28.35 -2.93
CA PRO A 42 -4.30 27.29 -3.50
C PRO A 42 -4.44 26.01 -2.66
N PRO A 43 -4.34 24.81 -3.28
CA PRO A 43 -4.42 23.55 -2.55
C PRO A 43 -3.33 23.51 -1.46
N PRO A 44 -3.64 22.94 -0.28
CA PRO A 44 -2.67 22.84 0.80
C PRO A 44 -1.46 22.04 0.32
N THR A 45 -0.26 22.47 0.73
CA THR A 45 0.99 21.79 0.38
C THR A 45 1.48 21.01 1.59
N VAL A 46 1.81 19.72 1.42
CA VAL A 46 2.46 18.95 2.48
C VAL A 46 3.84 19.53 2.76
N GLN A 47 4.05 19.94 4.00
CA GLN A 47 5.35 20.34 4.50
C GLN A 47 5.97 19.13 5.19
N ILE A 48 7.17 18.75 4.78
CA ILE A 48 7.94 17.71 5.48
C ILE A 48 8.65 18.40 6.64
N GLY A 49 7.90 18.62 7.73
CA GLY A 49 8.38 19.24 8.95
C GLY A 49 9.10 18.25 9.89
N PRO A 50 9.51 18.71 11.08
CA PRO A 50 10.19 17.88 12.09
C PRO A 50 9.36 16.68 12.59
N GLU A 51 8.04 16.70 12.38
CA GLU A 51 7.13 15.59 12.65
C GLU A 51 7.25 14.42 11.66
N TRP A 52 7.97 14.59 10.55
CA TRP A 52 8.23 13.54 9.57
C TRP A 52 9.67 13.10 9.63
N THR A 53 9.91 11.83 9.99
CA THR A 53 11.24 11.25 9.97
C THR A 53 11.42 10.33 8.77
N LEU A 54 12.45 10.57 7.97
CA LEU A 54 12.83 9.70 6.86
C LEU A 54 13.19 8.30 7.37
N ILE A 55 12.76 7.26 6.66
CA ILE A 55 13.14 5.86 6.88
C ILE A 55 14.10 5.44 5.75
N PRO A 56 15.43 5.45 5.96
CA PRO A 56 16.40 5.13 4.90
C PRO A 56 16.23 3.72 4.34
N ALA A 57 15.94 2.73 5.18
CA ALA A 57 15.78 1.34 4.76
C ALA A 57 14.55 1.07 3.89
N LEU A 58 13.62 2.02 3.80
CA LEU A 58 12.43 1.97 2.95
C LEU A 58 12.46 3.10 1.89
N SER A 59 13.62 3.72 1.70
CA SER A 59 13.87 4.76 0.71
C SER A 59 14.99 4.32 -0.24
N ASP A 60 15.00 4.85 -1.45
CA ASP A 60 16.01 4.55 -2.46
C ASP A 60 16.25 5.77 -3.35
N ASN A 61 17.53 6.14 -3.54
CA ASN A 61 17.95 7.19 -4.48
C ASN A 61 18.49 6.58 -5.78
N PHE A 62 18.35 5.25 -5.97
CA PHE A 62 18.73 4.52 -7.18
C PHE A 62 20.17 4.75 -7.66
N ALA A 63 21.06 5.05 -6.72
CA ALA A 63 22.39 5.58 -7.02
C ALA A 63 23.48 4.53 -7.27
N ASN A 64 23.21 3.24 -7.01
CA ASN A 64 24.24 2.21 -7.13
C ASN A 64 23.64 0.81 -7.38
N SER A 65 24.53 -0.15 -7.61
CA SER A 65 24.18 -1.56 -7.85
C SER A 65 23.42 -2.23 -6.71
N SER A 66 23.49 -1.72 -5.47
CA SER A 66 22.74 -2.31 -4.34
C SER A 66 21.23 -2.07 -4.44
N SER A 67 20.78 -1.08 -5.23
CA SER A 67 19.35 -0.92 -5.51
C SER A 67 18.79 -2.14 -6.24
N SER A 68 19.57 -2.86 -7.05
CA SER A 68 19.01 -4.01 -7.80
C SER A 68 18.51 -5.15 -6.92
N SER A 69 19.04 -5.33 -5.70
CA SER A 69 18.53 -6.35 -4.77
C SER A 69 17.28 -5.91 -4.00
N ARG A 70 16.94 -4.61 -4.08
CA ARG A 70 15.77 -4.01 -3.41
C ARG A 70 14.54 -3.96 -4.31
N TRP A 71 14.69 -4.35 -5.57
CA TRP A 71 13.67 -4.24 -6.60
C TRP A 71 13.70 -5.50 -7.48
N LYS A 72 12.62 -6.27 -7.43
CA LYS A 72 12.39 -7.36 -8.38
C LYS A 72 12.05 -6.76 -9.74
N ARG A 73 12.63 -7.31 -10.81
CA ARG A 73 12.33 -6.93 -12.19
C ARG A 73 11.10 -7.69 -12.68
N GLY A 74 10.30 -7.00 -13.50
CA GLY A 74 9.03 -7.51 -14.00
C GLY A 74 7.97 -7.66 -12.90
N LEU A 75 6.73 -7.89 -13.33
CA LEU A 75 5.59 -8.05 -12.44
C LEU A 75 5.16 -9.52 -12.36
N TRP A 76 4.24 -9.83 -11.47
CA TRP A 76 3.59 -11.16 -11.36
C TRP A 76 2.56 -11.40 -12.46
N TYR A 77 2.49 -10.54 -13.47
CA TYR A 77 1.78 -10.82 -14.71
C TYR A 77 2.72 -10.45 -15.85
N PRO A 78 2.83 -11.27 -16.91
CA PRO A 78 3.91 -11.14 -17.88
C PRO A 78 3.67 -10.06 -18.95
N THR A 79 2.43 -9.59 -19.12
CA THR A 79 2.05 -8.73 -20.24
C THR A 79 1.14 -7.57 -19.83
N SER A 80 1.31 -6.44 -20.48
CA SER A 80 0.42 -5.29 -20.37
C SER A 80 -0.07 -4.89 -21.76
N LYS A 81 -1.29 -5.32 -22.11
CA LYS A 81 -1.97 -5.04 -23.37
C LYS A 81 -1.06 -5.18 -24.60
N ALA A 82 -0.52 -4.07 -25.10
CA ALA A 82 0.26 -3.97 -26.32
C ALA A 82 1.70 -4.52 -26.23
N GLY A 83 2.17 -4.93 -25.05
CA GLY A 83 3.54 -5.42 -24.88
C GLY A 83 3.75 -6.34 -23.68
N THR A 84 4.99 -6.81 -23.54
CA THR A 84 5.41 -7.73 -22.49
C THR A 84 6.44 -7.07 -21.57
N PHE A 85 6.45 -7.41 -20.28
CA PHE A 85 7.52 -6.95 -19.41
C PHE A 85 8.84 -7.64 -19.75
N ASN A 86 9.94 -6.90 -19.70
CA ASN A 86 11.28 -7.41 -19.98
C ASN A 86 12.28 -6.83 -18.98
N ASP A 87 13.00 -7.71 -18.29
CA ASP A 87 13.99 -7.33 -17.28
C ASP A 87 15.15 -6.50 -17.84
N ASN A 88 15.46 -6.66 -19.14
CA ASN A 88 16.46 -5.86 -19.86
C ASN A 88 16.01 -4.41 -20.13
N ASN A 89 14.76 -4.07 -19.78
CA ASN A 89 14.24 -2.71 -19.83
C ASN A 89 14.31 -1.99 -18.49
N VAL A 90 15.01 -2.56 -17.51
CA VAL A 90 15.24 -1.96 -16.20
C VAL A 90 16.73 -1.61 -16.06
N THR A 91 17.06 -0.36 -15.76
CA THR A 91 18.44 0.07 -15.53
C THR A 91 18.54 0.93 -14.27
N PHE A 92 19.53 0.64 -13.42
CA PHE A 92 19.90 1.47 -12.28
C PHE A 92 21.22 2.14 -12.63
N ALA A 93 21.20 3.42 -12.97
CA ALA A 93 22.39 4.15 -13.39
C ALA A 93 22.23 5.66 -13.15
N ASN A 94 23.35 6.32 -12.87
CA ASN A 94 23.43 7.78 -12.75
C ASN A 94 22.48 8.38 -11.70
N GLY A 95 22.26 7.70 -10.57
CA GLY A 95 21.36 8.23 -9.53
C GLY A 95 19.88 8.05 -9.85
N ALA A 96 19.50 7.18 -10.79
CA ALA A 96 18.11 6.99 -11.17
C ALA A 96 17.81 5.54 -11.60
N LEU A 97 16.56 5.16 -11.38
CA LEU A 97 15.94 4.02 -12.03
C LEU A 97 15.37 4.47 -13.38
N GLN A 98 15.67 3.70 -14.43
CA GLN A 98 15.13 3.90 -15.77
C GLN A 98 14.36 2.65 -16.18
N LEU A 99 13.08 2.84 -16.48
CA LEU A 99 12.20 1.83 -17.07
C LEU A 99 12.00 2.19 -18.54
N SER A 100 12.37 1.31 -19.46
CA SER A 100 12.32 1.59 -20.90
C SER A 100 11.12 0.94 -21.59
N ALA A 101 10.53 1.63 -22.55
CA ALA A 101 9.67 1.03 -23.56
C ALA A 101 10.49 0.86 -24.85
N LYS A 102 10.40 -0.30 -25.49
CA LYS A 102 11.11 -0.59 -26.74
C LYS A 102 10.18 -1.28 -27.74
N ARG A 103 10.50 -1.12 -29.02
CA ARG A 103 9.92 -1.93 -30.10
C ARG A 103 10.74 -3.20 -30.26
N GLU A 104 10.07 -4.34 -30.28
CA GLU A 104 10.64 -5.68 -30.44
C GLU A 104 10.09 -6.31 -31.72
N GLY A 105 10.65 -5.92 -32.86
CA GLY A 105 10.10 -6.30 -34.18
C GLY A 105 8.66 -5.81 -34.36
N ASN A 106 7.70 -6.73 -34.27
CA ASN A 106 6.25 -6.46 -34.39
C ASN A 106 5.54 -6.32 -33.04
N SER A 107 6.25 -6.44 -31.92
CA SER A 107 5.72 -6.27 -30.56
C SER A 107 6.41 -5.12 -29.84
N TYR A 108 6.04 -4.90 -28.58
CA TYR A 108 6.66 -3.94 -27.68
C TYR A 108 7.07 -4.61 -26.37
N SER A 109 8.11 -4.09 -25.73
CA SER A 109 8.55 -4.51 -24.41
C SER A 109 8.59 -3.33 -23.45
N PHE A 110 8.32 -3.59 -22.17
CA PHE A 110 8.21 -2.57 -21.12
C PHE A 110 9.06 -2.92 -19.90
N GLY A 111 9.62 -1.90 -19.25
CA GLY A 111 10.28 -2.05 -17.96
C GLY A 111 9.28 -1.94 -16.81
N ALA A 112 9.44 -2.79 -15.81
CA ALA A 112 8.71 -2.70 -14.56
C ALA A 112 9.54 -3.24 -13.39
N VAL A 113 9.29 -2.72 -12.20
CA VAL A 113 9.87 -3.23 -10.95
C VAL A 113 8.85 -3.23 -9.81
N GLU A 114 9.07 -4.13 -8.86
CA GLU A 114 8.34 -4.23 -7.59
C GLU A 114 9.36 -4.23 -6.44
N SER A 115 9.13 -3.46 -5.38
CA SER A 115 10.07 -3.41 -4.25
C SER A 115 10.08 -4.71 -3.46
N THR A 116 11.25 -5.18 -3.03
CA THR A 116 11.38 -6.36 -2.14
C THR A 116 11.10 -6.04 -0.67
N PHE A 117 10.80 -4.78 -0.36
CA PHE A 117 10.47 -4.28 0.96
C PHE A 117 9.04 -3.72 1.02
N ASP A 118 8.51 -3.68 2.23
CA ASP A 118 7.16 -3.21 2.55
C ASP A 118 7.14 -1.73 2.93
N LEU A 119 6.36 -0.94 2.21
CA LEU A 119 5.99 0.43 2.57
C LEU A 119 4.86 0.40 3.61
N PRO A 120 5.06 0.92 4.84
CA PRO A 120 4.11 0.76 5.93
C PRO A 120 2.80 1.49 5.65
N GLY A 121 1.68 0.86 5.99
CA GLY A 121 0.35 1.44 5.78
C GLY A 121 -0.05 2.50 6.80
N ILE A 122 0.59 2.56 7.96
CA ILE A 122 0.17 3.40 9.10
C ILE A 122 1.16 4.54 9.34
N CYS A 123 0.64 5.77 9.44
CA CYS A 123 1.40 6.98 9.77
C CYS A 123 2.57 7.24 8.81
N THR A 124 2.35 7.02 7.51
CA THR A 124 3.39 7.17 6.49
C THR A 124 3.08 8.23 5.47
N LEU A 125 4.14 8.82 4.92
CA LEU A 125 4.15 9.56 3.66
C LEU A 125 5.19 8.91 2.76
N VAL A 126 4.80 8.49 1.57
CA VAL A 126 5.74 8.05 0.53
C VAL A 126 5.76 9.10 -0.57
N GLU A 127 6.96 9.49 -1.01
CA GLU A 127 7.17 10.48 -2.07
C GLU A 127 8.10 9.88 -3.13
N PHE A 128 7.61 9.84 -4.36
CA PHE A 128 8.39 9.48 -5.54
C PHE A 128 8.74 10.75 -6.29
N ARG A 129 9.98 10.91 -6.74
CA ARG A 129 10.34 11.92 -7.73
C ARG A 129 10.63 11.26 -9.05
N ALA A 130 9.84 11.57 -10.07
CA ALA A 130 9.94 10.92 -11.36
C ALA A 130 9.57 11.86 -12.52
N ARG A 131 10.08 11.55 -13.71
CA ARG A 131 9.67 12.13 -14.98
C ARG A 131 9.04 11.03 -15.81
N ALA A 132 7.72 11.12 -16.01
CA ALA A 132 6.96 10.17 -16.82
C ALA A 132 7.56 10.00 -18.21
N LEU A 133 7.30 8.85 -18.84
CA LEU A 133 7.67 8.59 -20.23
C LEU A 133 7.10 9.68 -21.14
N ASP A 134 7.88 10.12 -22.13
CA ASP A 134 7.46 11.11 -23.12
C ASP A 134 6.12 10.72 -23.73
N ARG A 135 5.15 11.63 -23.65
CA ARG A 135 3.77 11.41 -24.13
C ARG A 135 3.69 10.93 -25.57
N ARG A 136 4.67 11.30 -26.40
CA ARG A 136 4.69 10.94 -27.83
C ARG A 136 4.91 9.44 -28.06
N ALA A 137 5.48 8.73 -27.09
CA ALA A 137 5.65 7.28 -27.12
C ALA A 137 4.33 6.51 -26.97
N ASN A 138 3.26 7.15 -26.46
CA ASN A 138 1.95 6.55 -26.22
C ASN A 138 2.01 5.27 -25.35
N VAL A 139 2.78 5.32 -24.26
CA VAL A 139 2.85 4.27 -23.23
C VAL A 139 2.62 4.92 -21.88
N LEU A 140 1.83 4.26 -21.04
CA LEU A 140 1.46 4.76 -19.72
C LEU A 140 2.62 4.57 -18.74
N SER A 141 2.94 5.59 -17.93
CA SER A 141 3.79 5.44 -16.75
C SER A 141 2.94 5.30 -15.50
N ALA A 142 3.26 4.33 -14.64
CA ALA A 142 2.52 4.06 -13.42
C ALA A 142 3.42 4.04 -12.18
N ILE A 143 2.94 4.66 -11.10
CA ILE A 143 3.45 4.57 -9.73
C ILE A 143 2.28 4.12 -8.86
N TRP A 144 2.40 2.95 -8.26
CA TRP A 144 1.28 2.32 -7.56
C TRP A 144 1.78 1.38 -6.47
N LEU A 145 0.86 0.93 -5.60
CA LEU A 145 1.17 0.05 -4.48
C LEU A 145 0.36 -1.24 -4.56
N GLN A 146 1.03 -2.38 -4.66
CA GLN A 146 0.44 -3.71 -4.52
C GLN A 146 1.56 -4.71 -4.19
N SER A 147 1.23 -5.89 -3.67
CA SER A 147 2.23 -6.90 -3.32
C SER A 147 1.96 -8.25 -3.98
N SER A 148 3.01 -8.85 -4.54
CA SER A 148 3.08 -10.23 -5.03
C SER A 148 3.94 -11.11 -4.13
N ASN A 149 3.92 -12.43 -4.37
CA ASN A 149 4.78 -13.38 -3.66
C ASN A 149 6.26 -13.33 -4.11
N HIS A 150 6.61 -12.54 -5.14
CA HIS A 150 7.94 -12.53 -5.76
C HIS A 150 8.46 -13.89 -6.26
N ASP A 151 7.59 -14.89 -6.42
CA ASP A 151 7.95 -16.27 -6.75
C ASP A 151 7.73 -16.62 -8.23
N HIS A 152 7.47 -15.60 -9.07
CA HIS A 152 7.16 -15.75 -10.50
C HIS A 152 5.95 -16.67 -10.80
N VAL A 153 5.12 -16.92 -9.80
CA VAL A 153 3.79 -17.48 -9.99
C VAL A 153 2.84 -16.29 -10.12
N ASP A 154 1.93 -16.33 -11.09
CA ASP A 154 1.01 -15.23 -11.40
C ASP A 154 -0.03 -14.99 -10.28
N ARG A 155 0.43 -14.54 -9.11
CA ARG A 155 -0.35 -14.44 -7.88
C ARG A 155 0.11 -13.31 -6.97
N LEU A 156 -0.89 -12.68 -6.36
CA LEU A 156 -0.71 -11.68 -5.31
C LEU A 156 -0.21 -12.35 -4.01
N LEU A 157 0.37 -11.53 -3.13
CA LEU A 157 1.03 -11.97 -1.90
C LEU A 157 0.07 -12.75 -0.99
N THR A 158 0.41 -13.99 -0.69
CA THR A 158 -0.40 -14.89 0.14
C THR A 158 -0.61 -14.27 1.53
N GLY A 159 -1.85 -14.32 2.03
CA GLY A 159 -2.18 -13.79 3.35
C GLY A 159 -2.44 -12.28 3.39
N ALA A 160 -2.36 -11.58 2.25
CA ALA A 160 -2.58 -10.14 2.16
C ALA A 160 -3.99 -9.72 1.70
N ASP A 161 -5.00 -10.59 1.84
CA ASP A 161 -6.40 -10.29 1.51
C ASP A 161 -6.88 -8.99 2.19
N PRO A 162 -7.67 -8.14 1.50
CA PRO A 162 -8.25 -8.32 0.16
C PRO A 162 -7.34 -7.77 -0.96
N HIS A 163 -6.02 -7.79 -0.76
CA HIS A 163 -5.02 -7.31 -1.70
C HIS A 163 -5.29 -5.90 -2.26
N PRO A 164 -5.42 -4.86 -1.40
CA PRO A 164 -5.55 -3.48 -1.85
C PRO A 164 -4.42 -3.07 -2.79
N GLU A 165 -4.84 -2.36 -3.82
CA GLU A 165 -4.05 -1.67 -4.82
C GLU A 165 -4.39 -0.18 -4.75
N ILE A 166 -3.34 0.65 -4.78
CA ILE A 166 -3.47 2.11 -4.71
C ILE A 166 -2.61 2.71 -5.83
N ASP A 167 -3.27 3.26 -6.84
CA ASP A 167 -2.61 3.92 -7.96
C ASP A 167 -2.35 5.37 -7.58
N ILE A 168 -1.08 5.67 -7.30
CA ILE A 168 -0.65 7.02 -6.90
C ILE A 168 -0.64 7.90 -8.14
N MET A 169 -0.10 7.41 -9.25
CA MET A 169 -0.12 8.12 -10.52
C MET A 169 -0.15 7.15 -11.69
N GLU A 170 -1.09 7.38 -12.59
CA GLU A 170 -1.12 6.81 -13.93
C GLU A 170 -1.26 7.93 -14.97
N THR A 171 -0.56 7.82 -16.10
CA THR A 171 -0.60 8.84 -17.17
C THR A 171 -1.65 8.52 -18.24
N PHE A 172 -2.90 8.27 -17.86
CA PHE A 172 -4.00 8.17 -18.83
C PHE A 172 -4.25 9.50 -19.55
N SER A 173 -3.95 10.60 -18.88
CA SER A 173 -3.80 11.93 -19.46
C SER A 173 -2.46 12.51 -19.06
N PHE A 174 -1.82 13.25 -19.96
CA PHE A 174 -0.55 13.91 -19.69
C PHE A 174 -0.72 15.31 -19.09
N SER A 175 -1.95 15.81 -18.91
CA SER A 175 -2.22 17.05 -18.16
C SER A 175 -2.78 16.78 -16.76
N GLN A 176 -3.12 15.51 -16.46
CA GLN A 176 -3.72 15.10 -15.20
C GLN A 176 -2.85 14.05 -14.51
N MET A 177 -2.91 14.03 -13.18
CA MET A 177 -2.50 12.87 -12.38
C MET A 177 -3.75 12.02 -12.15
N ASN A 178 -3.81 10.83 -12.77
CA ASN A 178 -4.89 9.88 -12.52
C ASN A 178 -4.55 9.03 -11.29
N MET A 179 -5.48 8.96 -10.33
CA MET A 179 -5.35 8.17 -9.10
C MET A 179 -6.55 7.25 -9.00
N ALA A 180 -6.34 6.01 -8.54
CA ALA A 180 -7.40 5.02 -8.38
C ALA A 180 -7.12 4.08 -7.21
N THR A 181 -8.15 3.34 -6.81
CA THR A 181 -8.08 2.43 -5.67
C THR A 181 -8.86 1.15 -5.97
N HIS A 182 -8.24 0.00 -5.68
CA HIS A 182 -8.79 -1.31 -6.00
C HIS A 182 -8.58 -2.30 -4.86
N THR A 183 -9.42 -3.32 -4.79
CA THR A 183 -9.15 -4.54 -4.03
C THR A 183 -9.30 -5.76 -4.93
N TRP A 184 -8.46 -6.76 -4.71
CA TRP A 184 -8.41 -7.99 -5.48
C TRP A 184 -8.63 -9.18 -4.55
N ALA A 185 -9.84 -9.27 -4.01
CA ALA A 185 -10.21 -10.38 -3.15
C ALA A 185 -10.40 -11.66 -3.97
N SER A 186 -10.47 -12.81 -3.29
CA SER A 186 -10.87 -14.09 -3.92
C SER A 186 -12.23 -14.03 -4.63
N THR A 187 -13.10 -13.09 -4.23
CA THR A 187 -14.40 -12.82 -4.85
C THR A 187 -14.32 -11.99 -6.13
N GLY A 188 -13.14 -11.46 -6.49
CA GLY A 188 -12.88 -10.72 -7.71
C GLY A 188 -12.30 -9.32 -7.50
N HIS A 189 -12.09 -8.64 -8.62
CA HIS A 189 -11.68 -7.23 -8.67
C HIS A 189 -12.83 -6.30 -8.28
N ILE A 190 -12.57 -5.40 -7.34
CA ILE A 190 -13.49 -4.32 -6.97
C ILE A 190 -12.75 -3.00 -7.16
N ALA A 191 -13.26 -2.18 -8.08
CA ALA A 191 -12.83 -0.79 -8.22
C ALA A 191 -13.60 0.09 -7.24
N HIS A 192 -12.88 0.80 -6.38
CA HIS A 192 -13.46 1.73 -5.39
C HIS A 192 -13.57 3.16 -5.94
N GLY A 193 -13.14 3.36 -7.19
CA GLY A 193 -13.14 4.65 -7.87
C GLY A 193 -11.77 5.34 -7.79
N GLY A 194 -11.74 6.55 -8.35
CA GLY A 194 -10.52 7.34 -8.52
C GLY A 194 -10.81 8.81 -8.78
N LYS A 195 -9.74 9.59 -8.92
CA LYS A 195 -9.80 11.02 -9.22
C LYS A 195 -8.76 11.40 -10.27
N ASN A 196 -9.18 12.22 -11.23
CA ASN A 196 -8.29 12.87 -12.17
C ASN A 196 -7.99 14.28 -11.64
N TYR A 197 -6.74 14.53 -11.26
CA TYR A 197 -6.32 15.84 -10.77
C TYR A 197 -5.66 16.63 -11.90
N GLU A 198 -6.24 17.78 -12.25
CA GLU A 198 -5.62 18.72 -13.19
C GLU A 198 -4.33 19.29 -12.58
N THR A 199 -3.19 18.97 -13.19
CA THR A 199 -1.88 19.42 -12.70
C THR A 199 -1.61 20.89 -12.96
N GLY A 200 -2.38 21.49 -13.88
CA GLY A 200 -2.10 22.82 -14.44
C GLY A 200 -0.96 22.83 -15.46
N LEU A 201 -0.39 21.66 -15.78
CA LEU A 201 0.67 21.51 -16.77
C LEU A 201 0.08 21.03 -18.10
N PRO A 202 0.64 21.46 -19.24
CA PRO A 202 0.28 20.92 -20.55
C PRO A 202 0.82 19.50 -20.79
N ASP A 203 1.85 19.10 -20.05
CA ASP A 203 2.54 17.81 -20.20
C ASP A 203 3.37 17.47 -18.95
N ILE A 204 2.92 16.48 -18.16
CA ILE A 204 3.64 15.96 -16.98
C ILE A 204 4.90 15.18 -17.35
N SER A 205 5.06 14.73 -18.60
CA SER A 205 6.25 14.00 -19.05
C SER A 205 7.43 14.91 -19.40
N ALA A 206 7.20 16.23 -19.48
CA ALA A 206 8.21 17.21 -19.86
C ALA A 206 9.28 17.44 -18.77
N ALA A 207 8.98 17.18 -17.50
CA ALA A 207 9.87 17.45 -16.37
C ALA A 207 9.73 16.42 -15.24
N TYR A 208 10.64 16.49 -14.26
CA TYR A 208 10.50 15.73 -13.02
C TYR A 208 9.48 16.40 -12.11
N HIS A 209 8.59 15.58 -11.54
CA HIS A 209 7.58 15.96 -10.56
C HIS A 209 7.66 15.05 -9.33
N THR A 210 7.05 15.48 -8.23
CA THR A 210 6.86 14.61 -7.05
C THR A 210 5.44 14.08 -6.97
N TYR A 211 5.31 12.79 -6.69
CA TYR A 211 4.05 12.08 -6.51
C TYR A 211 4.04 11.49 -5.11
N GLY A 212 3.08 11.90 -4.28
CA GLY A 212 3.03 11.56 -2.87
C GLY A 212 1.78 10.80 -2.48
N LEU A 213 1.90 9.89 -1.52
CA LEU A 213 0.77 9.27 -0.83
C LEU A 213 1.03 9.29 0.68
N GLU A 214 0.17 9.97 1.43
CA GLU A 214 0.08 9.87 2.88
C GLU A 214 -1.04 8.92 3.28
N ARG A 215 -0.73 8.01 4.21
CA ARG A 215 -1.66 7.09 4.83
C ARG A 215 -1.67 7.31 6.33
N ARG A 216 -2.72 7.97 6.82
CA ARG A 216 -2.83 8.37 8.23
C ARG A 216 -4.29 8.67 8.59
N ASP A 217 -4.67 8.37 9.82
CA ASP A 217 -6.00 8.65 10.38
C ASP A 217 -7.15 8.04 9.55
N GLY A 218 -6.94 6.86 8.98
CA GLY A 218 -7.93 6.17 8.12
C GLY A 218 -8.16 6.82 6.76
N LYS A 219 -7.30 7.78 6.36
CA LYS A 219 -7.40 8.51 5.09
C LYS A 219 -6.21 8.23 4.19
N LEU A 220 -6.47 8.40 2.89
CA LEU A 220 -5.48 8.49 1.83
C LEU A 220 -5.41 9.96 1.39
N ARG A 221 -4.19 10.52 1.33
CA ARG A 221 -3.95 11.85 0.76
C ARG A 221 -2.89 11.75 -0.32
N PHE A 222 -3.27 12.12 -1.52
CA PHE A 222 -2.40 12.09 -2.69
C PHE A 222 -1.89 13.49 -2.98
N TYR A 223 -0.63 13.59 -3.38
CA TYR A 223 0.05 14.85 -3.62
C TYR A 223 0.71 14.87 -4.99
N PHE A 224 0.56 15.99 -5.70
CA PHE A 224 1.31 16.32 -6.91
C PHE A 224 2.15 17.56 -6.64
N ASP A 225 3.48 17.47 -6.80
CA ASP A 225 4.40 18.56 -6.42
C ASP A 225 4.14 19.09 -5.01
N ARG A 226 3.94 18.13 -4.09
CA ARG A 226 3.53 18.32 -2.68
C ARG A 226 2.21 19.05 -2.46
N LYS A 227 1.48 19.44 -3.49
CA LYS A 227 0.13 20.01 -3.38
C LYS A 227 -0.89 18.89 -3.26
N LEU A 228 -1.84 19.03 -2.34
CA LEU A 228 -2.91 18.06 -2.15
C LEU A 228 -3.74 17.95 -3.43
N ALA A 229 -3.64 16.81 -4.10
CA ALA A 229 -4.39 16.48 -5.29
C ALA A 229 -5.75 15.86 -4.94
N TRP A 230 -5.74 14.98 -3.94
CA TRP A 230 -6.92 14.24 -3.48
C TRP A 230 -6.79 13.85 -2.01
N GLU A 231 -7.82 14.11 -1.21
CA GLU A 231 -8.01 13.46 0.09
C GLU A 231 -9.28 12.62 0.01
N THR A 232 -9.22 11.41 0.54
CA THR A 232 -10.40 10.54 0.71
C THR A 232 -10.25 9.71 2.00
N PRO A 233 -11.35 9.42 2.72
CA PRO A 233 -11.38 8.23 3.56
C PRO A 233 -10.97 7.01 2.75
N ALA A 234 -10.25 6.07 3.36
CA ALA A 234 -9.92 4.83 2.68
C ALA A 234 -11.22 4.08 2.35
N PRO A 235 -11.55 3.86 1.06
CA PRO A 235 -12.82 3.23 0.69
C PRO A 235 -12.89 1.78 1.13
N HIS A 236 -11.74 1.13 1.29
CA HIS A 236 -11.58 -0.07 2.09
C HIS A 236 -10.53 0.16 3.19
N PRO A 237 -10.80 -0.17 4.47
CA PRO A 237 -9.88 0.10 5.58
C PRO A 237 -8.46 -0.44 5.40
N SER A 238 -8.30 -1.55 4.66
CA SER A 238 -6.98 -2.14 4.36
C SER A 238 -6.02 -1.20 3.63
N MET A 239 -6.52 -0.25 2.83
CA MET A 239 -5.70 0.68 2.05
C MET A 239 -4.94 1.68 2.93
N ALA A 240 -5.52 2.07 4.07
CA ALA A 240 -4.90 3.01 5.00
C ALA A 240 -4.12 2.33 6.14
N ARG A 241 -3.98 1.00 6.14
CA ARG A 241 -3.30 0.30 7.24
C ARG A 241 -2.32 -0.79 6.80
N MET A 242 -2.56 -1.46 5.67
CA MET A 242 -1.72 -2.59 5.25
C MET A 242 -0.42 -2.09 4.61
N SER A 243 0.67 -2.78 4.92
CA SER A 243 1.95 -2.56 4.23
C SER A 243 1.90 -3.08 2.80
N ARG A 244 2.51 -2.39 1.83
CA ARG A 244 2.51 -2.79 0.42
C ARG A 244 3.86 -2.57 -0.24
N HIS A 245 4.15 -3.34 -1.28
CA HIS A 245 5.31 -3.04 -2.13
C HIS A 245 5.00 -1.79 -2.97
N ALA A 246 6.04 -1.06 -3.34
CA ALA A 246 5.99 -0.09 -4.41
C ALA A 246 6.11 -0.80 -5.75
N VAL A 247 5.26 -0.42 -6.70
CA VAL A 247 5.30 -0.91 -8.08
C VAL A 247 5.50 0.29 -9.00
N LEU A 248 6.48 0.16 -9.90
CA LEU A 248 6.81 1.16 -10.91
C LEU A 248 6.79 0.45 -12.26
N SER A 249 5.90 0.85 -13.16
CA SER A 249 5.72 0.15 -14.43
C SER A 249 5.46 1.08 -15.61
N LEU A 250 5.81 0.58 -16.80
CA LEU A 250 5.34 1.07 -18.08
C LEU A 250 4.26 0.11 -18.62
N GLU A 251 3.12 0.64 -19.03
CA GLU A 251 1.92 -0.15 -19.35
C GLU A 251 1.36 0.22 -20.74
N GLY A 252 0.83 -0.77 -21.46
CA GLY A 252 0.25 -0.60 -22.80
C GLY A 252 -1.19 -0.10 -22.81
N HIS A 253 -1.65 0.59 -21.76
CA HIS A 253 -3.06 0.93 -21.57
C HIS A 253 -3.56 2.10 -22.45
N LEU A 254 -2.67 2.90 -23.04
CA LEU A 254 -3.01 3.99 -23.97
C LEU A 254 -3.28 3.52 -25.41
N GLY A 255 -3.24 2.21 -25.67
CA GLY A 255 -3.33 1.63 -27.00
C GLY A 255 -1.95 1.32 -27.59
N ALA A 256 -1.83 1.33 -28.92
CA ALA A 256 -0.58 0.98 -29.58
C ALA A 256 0.51 2.04 -29.29
N PRO A 257 1.70 1.63 -28.79
CA PRO A 257 2.84 2.53 -28.67
C PRO A 257 3.23 3.14 -30.02
N ASN A 258 3.78 4.34 -30.00
CA ASN A 258 4.25 5.00 -31.22
C ASN A 258 5.73 4.64 -31.49
N PRO A 259 6.03 3.83 -32.52
CA PRO A 259 7.37 3.33 -32.76
C PRO A 259 8.37 4.42 -33.17
N GLN A 260 7.92 5.59 -33.63
CA GLN A 260 8.83 6.70 -33.98
C GLN A 260 9.46 7.36 -32.75
N PHE A 261 8.87 7.19 -31.57
CA PHE A 261 9.35 7.75 -30.31
C PHE A 261 9.87 6.66 -29.36
N LEU A 262 10.18 5.47 -29.89
CA LEU A 262 10.80 4.38 -29.14
C LEU A 262 12.23 4.12 -29.66
N PRO A 263 13.17 3.74 -28.78
CA PRO A 263 13.01 3.54 -27.34
C PRO A 263 12.86 4.86 -26.56
N ALA A 264 12.13 4.81 -25.45
CA ALA A 264 11.98 5.92 -24.49
C ALA A 264 12.00 5.38 -23.06
N ALA A 265 12.28 6.24 -22.07
CA ALA A 265 12.36 5.83 -20.67
C ALA A 265 11.55 6.70 -19.70
N PHE A 266 10.92 6.03 -18.74
CA PHE A 266 10.37 6.58 -17.51
C PHE A 266 11.49 6.63 -16.47
N HIS A 267 11.78 7.82 -15.95
CA HIS A 267 12.91 8.05 -15.04
C HIS A 267 12.43 8.32 -13.63
N ILE A 268 12.99 7.62 -12.65
CA ILE A 268 12.69 7.78 -11.23
C ILE A 268 13.98 8.13 -10.51
N ASP A 269 14.01 9.31 -9.90
CA ASP A 269 15.15 9.86 -9.17
C ASP A 269 15.21 9.30 -7.74
N TYR A 270 14.07 9.26 -7.04
CA TYR A 270 14.01 8.65 -5.72
C TYR A 270 12.62 8.14 -5.35
N LEU A 271 12.62 7.22 -4.39
CA LEU A 271 11.52 6.92 -3.47
C LEU A 271 11.98 7.30 -2.06
N ARG A 272 11.21 8.15 -1.37
CA ARG A 272 11.41 8.46 0.04
C ARG A 272 10.20 8.07 0.85
N THR A 273 10.45 7.35 1.93
CA THR A 273 9.43 6.94 2.88
C THR A 273 9.66 7.66 4.20
N TYR A 274 8.64 8.36 4.67
CA TYR A 274 8.65 9.08 5.93
C TYR A 274 7.63 8.46 6.88
N TYR A 275 7.95 8.55 8.16
CA TYR A 275 7.06 8.18 9.25
C TYR A 275 6.68 9.42 10.05
N HIS A 276 5.40 9.55 10.39
CA HIS A 276 4.90 10.63 11.25
C HIS A 276 5.23 10.34 12.73
N THR A 277 6.23 11.02 13.28
CA THR A 277 6.79 10.78 14.62
C THR A 277 6.13 11.58 15.75
N ALA A 278 5.11 12.41 15.47
CA ALA A 278 4.43 13.18 16.51
C ALA A 278 3.56 12.35 17.48
N THR A 279 3.52 11.02 17.34
CA THR A 279 2.78 10.13 18.26
C THR A 279 3.70 9.62 19.37
N THR A 280 3.20 9.64 20.61
CA THR A 280 3.90 9.07 21.76
C THR A 280 4.04 7.56 21.60
N ARG A 281 5.23 7.04 21.92
CA ARG A 281 5.57 5.62 21.79
C ARG A 281 6.30 5.13 23.03
N PRO A 282 6.28 3.81 23.29
CA PRO A 282 7.12 3.27 24.35
C PRO A 282 8.60 3.38 23.98
N ASP A 283 9.41 3.68 25.00
CA ASP A 283 10.84 3.47 24.93
C ASP A 283 11.16 1.97 24.79
N PRO A 284 12.27 1.60 24.14
CA PRO A 284 12.77 0.24 24.20
C PRO A 284 13.04 -0.21 25.64
N GLY A 285 12.79 -1.48 25.93
CA GLY A 285 13.01 -2.03 27.27
C GLY A 285 12.24 -3.32 27.55
N LYS A 286 12.29 -3.75 28.81
CA LYS A 286 11.60 -4.93 29.32
C LYS A 286 10.29 -4.51 29.97
N TYR A 287 9.19 -5.15 29.57
CA TYR A 287 7.84 -4.79 29.99
C TYR A 287 7.01 -6.02 30.34
N ARG A 288 6.15 -5.88 31.35
CA ARG A 288 4.93 -6.68 31.46
C ARG A 288 3.88 -6.03 30.55
N ILE A 289 3.32 -6.81 29.63
CA ILE A 289 2.29 -6.35 28.69
C ILE A 289 0.94 -6.79 29.25
N VAL A 290 0.06 -5.85 29.59
CA VAL A 290 -1.16 -6.13 30.37
C VAL A 290 -2.39 -5.67 29.60
N ASN A 291 -3.35 -6.56 29.37
CA ASN A 291 -4.59 -6.18 28.70
C ASN A 291 -5.40 -5.23 29.60
N ALA A 292 -5.74 -4.06 29.08
CA ALA A 292 -6.37 -3.00 29.86
C ALA A 292 -7.83 -3.29 30.23
N ALA A 293 -8.51 -4.20 29.52
CA ALA A 293 -9.90 -4.55 29.79
C ALA A 293 -10.05 -5.47 31.01
N ASN A 294 -9.15 -6.44 31.17
CA ASN A 294 -9.27 -7.50 32.17
C ASN A 294 -8.12 -7.53 33.20
N GLY A 295 -7.03 -6.78 32.98
CA GLY A 295 -5.86 -6.75 33.86
C GLY A 295 -4.92 -7.96 33.74
N ASN A 296 -5.18 -8.86 32.79
CA ASN A 296 -4.39 -10.05 32.56
C ASN A 296 -3.05 -9.69 31.90
N GLY A 297 -1.98 -10.37 32.31
CA GLY A 297 -0.67 -10.24 31.68
C GLY A 297 -0.55 -11.17 30.48
N LEU A 298 0.07 -10.69 29.41
CA LEU A 298 0.51 -11.48 28.28
C LEU A 298 1.49 -12.56 28.76
N THR A 299 1.37 -13.79 28.24
CA THR A 299 2.19 -14.93 28.61
C THR A 299 2.27 -15.94 27.46
N VAL A 300 3.30 -16.79 27.48
CA VAL A 300 3.40 -17.95 26.58
C VAL A 300 3.07 -19.21 27.39
N LYS A 301 1.89 -19.80 27.15
CA LYS A 301 1.42 -21.00 27.85
C LYS A 301 1.29 -22.16 26.87
N ASN A 302 1.96 -23.28 27.16
CA ASN A 302 1.96 -24.48 26.30
C ASN A 302 2.33 -24.17 24.84
N GLY A 303 3.26 -23.23 24.63
CA GLY A 303 3.68 -22.78 23.29
C GLY A 303 2.70 -21.84 22.57
N ALA A 304 1.57 -21.49 23.19
CA ALA A 304 0.61 -20.53 22.64
C ALA A 304 0.69 -19.18 23.37
N LEU A 305 0.58 -18.09 22.62
CA LEU A 305 0.47 -16.75 23.18
C LEU A 305 -0.96 -16.54 23.70
N THR A 306 -1.09 -16.06 24.94
CA THR A 306 -2.38 -15.80 25.58
C THR A 306 -2.20 -14.72 26.65
N ASP A 307 -3.28 -14.27 27.29
CA ASP A 307 -3.24 -13.41 28.47
C ASP A 307 -3.94 -14.08 29.66
N VAL A 308 -3.26 -14.11 30.81
CA VAL A 308 -3.75 -14.80 32.02
C VAL A 308 -3.66 -13.89 33.24
N ALA A 309 -4.65 -14.03 34.13
CA ALA A 309 -4.65 -13.33 35.41
C ALA A 309 -3.38 -13.65 36.20
N GLY A 310 -2.69 -12.62 36.70
CA GLY A 310 -1.49 -12.76 37.51
C GLY A 310 -0.23 -13.21 36.75
N ALA A 311 -0.25 -13.28 35.42
CA ALA A 311 0.95 -13.57 34.64
C ALA A 311 2.06 -12.53 34.91
N LYS A 312 3.28 -13.05 35.09
CA LYS A 312 4.50 -12.28 35.42
C LYS A 312 5.53 -12.27 34.29
N ASP A 313 5.20 -12.90 33.16
CA ASP A 313 6.07 -12.93 32.00
C ASP A 313 6.36 -11.52 31.53
N THR A 314 7.56 -11.36 30.98
CA THR A 314 8.07 -10.08 30.53
C THR A 314 8.55 -10.19 29.11
N PHE A 315 8.38 -9.10 28.36
CA PHE A 315 8.72 -9.02 26.96
C PHE A 315 9.70 -7.87 26.74
N THR A 316 10.75 -8.14 25.97
CA THR A 316 11.65 -7.13 25.45
C THR A 316 11.01 -6.51 24.22
N ILE A 317 10.77 -5.20 24.29
CA ILE A 317 10.30 -4.36 23.19
C ILE A 317 11.51 -3.61 22.63
N GLU A 318 11.87 -3.86 21.38
CA GLU A 318 12.97 -3.16 20.71
C GLU A 318 12.44 -2.44 19.48
N ARG A 319 12.82 -1.17 19.35
CA ARG A 319 12.45 -0.33 18.22
C ARG A 319 13.43 -0.55 17.07
N LEU A 320 12.89 -0.76 15.87
CA LEU A 320 13.64 -0.89 14.62
C LEU A 320 13.76 0.47 13.91
N GLU A 321 14.61 0.52 12.89
CA GLU A 321 14.93 1.74 12.13
C GLU A 321 13.73 2.38 11.41
N ASP A 322 12.67 1.62 11.19
CA ASP A 322 11.44 2.06 10.52
C ASP A 322 10.29 2.35 11.49
N PHE A 323 10.62 2.56 12.77
CA PHE A 323 9.69 2.84 13.85
C PHE A 323 8.70 1.73 14.17
N THR A 324 8.89 0.53 13.63
CA THR A 324 8.24 -0.68 14.12
C THR A 324 9.02 -1.30 15.27
N TYR A 325 8.42 -2.29 15.90
CA TYR A 325 8.95 -3.00 17.03
C TYR A 325 8.91 -4.50 16.77
N HIS A 326 9.89 -5.24 17.26
CA HIS A 326 9.65 -6.63 17.59
C HIS A 326 9.35 -6.75 19.09
N ILE A 327 8.60 -7.79 19.48
CA ILE A 327 8.22 -8.05 20.86
C ILE A 327 8.67 -9.47 21.18
N ARG A 328 9.70 -9.60 22.01
CA ARG A 328 10.37 -10.88 22.30
C ARG A 328 10.05 -11.29 23.74
N HIS A 329 9.69 -12.55 23.97
CA HIS A 329 9.59 -13.04 25.34
C HIS A 329 10.99 -13.01 25.97
N THR A 330 11.13 -12.55 27.21
CA THR A 330 12.46 -12.27 27.77
C THR A 330 13.21 -13.56 28.11
N ASP A 331 12.50 -14.53 28.68
CA ASP A 331 13.13 -15.76 29.22
C ASP A 331 13.00 -16.95 28.26
N SER A 332 12.45 -16.74 27.06
CA SER A 332 12.35 -17.78 26.03
C SER A 332 12.82 -17.21 24.70
N ALA A 333 13.36 -18.07 23.84
CA ALA A 333 13.81 -17.66 22.51
C ALA A 333 12.64 -17.43 21.54
N THR A 334 11.51 -16.87 22.01
CA THR A 334 10.29 -16.69 21.23
C THR A 334 9.93 -15.21 21.03
N MET A 335 9.18 -14.92 19.96
CA MET A 335 8.70 -13.58 19.61
C MET A 335 7.26 -13.63 19.11
N LEU A 336 6.56 -12.50 19.23
CA LEU A 336 5.23 -12.31 18.66
C LEU A 336 5.27 -12.31 17.13
N THR A 337 4.40 -13.11 16.52
CA THR A 337 4.28 -13.24 15.06
C THR A 337 2.83 -13.47 14.62
N LEU A 338 2.52 -13.15 13.36
CA LEU A 338 1.28 -13.60 12.74
C LEU A 338 1.28 -15.11 12.51
N HIS A 339 0.18 -15.78 12.83
CA HIS A 339 -0.03 -17.19 12.50
C HIS A 339 0.04 -17.40 10.99
N ASP A 340 0.93 -18.29 10.54
CA ASP A 340 1.19 -18.61 9.13
C ASP A 340 1.40 -17.38 8.21
N GLY A 341 1.85 -16.25 8.74
CA GLY A 341 2.03 -15.03 7.96
C GLY A 341 0.72 -14.44 7.39
N ARG A 342 -0.43 -14.75 8.00
CA ARG A 342 -1.76 -14.36 7.51
C ARG A 342 -2.25 -13.07 8.17
N GLY A 343 -2.60 -12.08 7.35
CA GLY A 343 -3.00 -10.73 7.77
C GLY A 343 -4.50 -10.48 7.73
N GLN A 344 -5.32 -11.35 8.31
CA GLN A 344 -6.79 -11.23 8.30
C GLN A 344 -7.39 -11.15 9.72
N ILE A 345 -8.60 -10.61 9.80
CA ILE A 345 -9.38 -10.54 11.05
C ILE A 345 -9.60 -11.96 11.61
N GLY A 346 -9.47 -12.11 12.91
CA GLY A 346 -9.64 -13.38 13.63
C GLY A 346 -8.46 -14.33 13.51
N VAL A 347 -7.46 -14.04 12.68
CA VAL A 347 -6.23 -14.84 12.61
C VAL A 347 -5.46 -14.69 13.92
N PRO A 348 -5.00 -15.79 14.53
CA PRO A 348 -4.23 -15.73 15.77
C PRO A 348 -2.92 -14.96 15.67
N VAL A 349 -2.47 -14.44 16.81
CA VAL A 349 -1.10 -13.99 17.02
C VAL A 349 -0.39 -15.02 17.89
N ASP A 350 0.72 -15.54 17.39
CA ASP A 350 1.46 -16.65 18.01
C ASP A 350 2.77 -16.18 18.65
N ALA A 351 3.39 -17.09 19.40
CA ALA A 351 4.78 -17.01 19.82
C ALA A 351 5.59 -18.06 19.06
N THR A 352 6.54 -17.65 18.23
CA THR A 352 7.44 -18.58 17.51
C THR A 352 8.88 -18.37 17.93
N THR A 353 9.74 -19.37 17.69
CA THR A 353 11.19 -19.21 17.81
C THR A 353 11.66 -17.95 17.08
N TYR A 354 12.70 -17.32 17.63
CA TYR A 354 13.32 -16.14 17.06
C TYR A 354 13.67 -16.36 15.59
N ALA A 355 13.27 -15.41 14.75
CA ALA A 355 13.59 -15.38 13.34
C ALA A 355 13.98 -13.95 12.94
N PRO A 356 14.76 -13.78 11.85
CA PRO A 356 15.10 -12.46 11.35
C PRO A 356 13.85 -11.61 11.11
N THR A 357 13.91 -10.37 11.59
CA THR A 357 12.92 -9.34 11.28
C THR A 357 13.51 -8.46 10.18
N THR A 358 13.20 -8.75 8.92
CA THR A 358 13.61 -8.02 7.71
C THR A 358 12.53 -7.04 7.26
N VAL A 359 12.83 -6.15 6.30
CA VAL A 359 11.89 -5.15 5.77
C VAL A 359 10.92 -5.70 4.71
N ASP A 360 11.11 -6.96 4.31
CA ASP A 360 10.23 -7.69 3.38
C ASP A 360 8.97 -8.22 4.07
N SER A 361 8.07 -8.82 3.30
CA SER A 361 6.80 -9.34 3.83
C SER A 361 6.99 -10.41 4.92
N ALA A 362 7.97 -11.30 4.75
CA ALA A 362 8.26 -12.34 5.75
C ALA A 362 8.71 -11.72 7.08
N GLY A 363 9.55 -10.70 7.05
CA GLY A 363 9.94 -9.94 8.23
C GLY A 363 8.80 -9.13 8.82
N SER A 364 7.91 -8.58 8.00
CA SER A 364 6.74 -7.80 8.45
C SER A 364 5.76 -8.59 9.31
N TRP A 365 5.70 -9.93 9.19
CA TRP A 365 4.85 -10.78 10.03
C TRP A 365 5.23 -10.75 11.53
N ARG A 366 6.44 -10.30 11.84
CA ARG A 366 7.02 -10.27 13.20
C ARG A 366 7.26 -8.85 13.72
N ARG A 367 6.78 -7.86 12.98
CA ARG A 367 6.95 -6.44 13.28
C ARG A 367 5.61 -5.81 13.63
N TRP A 368 5.65 -4.89 14.58
CA TRP A 368 4.47 -4.28 15.19
C TRP A 368 4.62 -2.77 15.25
N HIS A 369 3.56 -2.04 14.92
CA HIS A 369 3.42 -0.65 15.32
C HIS A 369 2.88 -0.61 16.75
N ILE A 370 3.45 0.25 17.59
CA ILE A 370 2.93 0.49 18.94
C ILE A 370 2.59 1.97 19.06
N HIS A 371 1.31 2.26 19.28
CA HIS A 371 0.78 3.62 19.33
C HIS A 371 0.11 3.88 20.68
N SER A 372 0.42 5.02 21.29
CA SER A 372 -0.32 5.47 22.48
C SER A 372 -1.81 5.65 22.15
N THR A 373 -2.67 5.18 23.03
CA THR A 373 -4.11 5.45 23.03
C THR A 373 -4.49 6.34 24.22
N PRO A 374 -5.67 6.99 24.20
CA PRO A 374 -6.14 7.77 25.35
C PRO A 374 -6.13 6.95 26.65
N GLY A 375 -5.74 7.57 27.76
CA GLY A 375 -5.70 6.90 29.07
C GLY A 375 -4.40 6.17 29.41
N GLY A 376 -3.31 6.42 28.67
CA GLY A 376 -1.97 5.89 28.98
C GLY A 376 -1.77 4.42 28.60
N THR A 377 -2.64 3.89 27.74
CA THR A 377 -2.51 2.55 27.15
C THR A 377 -1.92 2.62 25.74
N TYR A 378 -1.70 1.47 25.13
CA TYR A 378 -1.14 1.32 23.79
C TYR A 378 -2.00 0.37 22.95
N SER A 379 -2.09 0.66 21.65
CA SER A 379 -2.51 -0.29 20.63
C SER A 379 -1.27 -0.91 19.98
N ILE A 380 -1.28 -2.23 19.82
CA ILE A 380 -0.20 -2.99 19.18
C ILE A 380 -0.77 -3.51 17.86
N CYS A 381 -0.37 -2.92 16.73
CA CYS A 381 -0.88 -3.26 15.41
C CYS A 381 0.17 -4.00 14.59
N SER A 382 -0.22 -5.02 13.83
CA SER A 382 0.67 -5.71 12.90
C SER A 382 1.21 -4.72 11.86
N ARG A 383 2.50 -4.77 11.57
CA ARG A 383 3.08 -4.04 10.42
C ARG A 383 2.47 -4.53 9.10
N PHE A 384 2.32 -5.85 8.96
CA PHE A 384 1.86 -6.47 7.73
C PHE A 384 0.41 -6.10 7.38
N SER A 385 -0.52 -6.33 8.30
CA SER A 385 -1.96 -6.16 8.08
C SER A 385 -2.53 -4.84 8.58
N GLY A 386 -1.79 -4.14 9.46
CA GLY A 386 -2.29 -2.97 10.18
C GLY A 386 -3.39 -3.28 11.21
N LEU A 387 -3.73 -4.55 11.44
CA LEU A 387 -4.76 -4.98 12.39
C LEU A 387 -4.22 -4.96 13.82
N ALA A 388 -5.08 -4.63 14.79
CA ALA A 388 -4.75 -4.55 16.20
C ALA A 388 -4.71 -5.93 16.86
N LEU A 389 -3.77 -6.13 17.77
CA LEU A 389 -3.74 -7.26 18.69
C LEU A 389 -4.87 -7.10 19.72
N ALA A 390 -5.77 -8.08 19.74
CA ALA A 390 -6.93 -8.07 20.62
C ALA A 390 -7.04 -9.39 21.40
N ASN A 391 -7.56 -9.31 22.63
CA ASN A 391 -8.11 -10.49 23.30
C ASN A 391 -9.57 -10.70 22.84
N THR A 392 -9.81 -11.83 22.19
CA THR A 392 -11.13 -12.29 21.75
C THR A 392 -11.43 -13.63 22.43
N ASN A 393 -12.21 -13.59 23.51
CA ASN A 393 -12.64 -14.77 24.27
C ASN A 393 -11.47 -15.65 24.78
N GLY A 394 -10.43 -15.02 25.33
CA GLY A 394 -9.26 -15.70 25.90
C GLY A 394 -8.21 -16.13 24.86
N ARG A 395 -8.37 -15.70 23.61
CA ARG A 395 -7.41 -15.91 22.53
C ARG A 395 -6.93 -14.59 21.98
N LEU A 396 -5.66 -14.55 21.58
CA LEU A 396 -5.07 -13.37 20.97
C LEU A 396 -5.21 -13.45 19.46
N THR A 397 -5.92 -12.49 18.89
CA THR A 397 -6.21 -12.45 17.46
C THR A 397 -6.02 -11.05 16.90
N GLN A 398 -5.92 -10.96 15.58
CA GLN A 398 -5.96 -9.71 14.84
C GLN A 398 -7.40 -9.22 14.70
N GLN A 399 -7.65 -7.95 14.99
CA GLN A 399 -8.96 -7.30 14.83
C GLN A 399 -8.83 -5.94 14.16
N GLU A 400 -9.92 -5.44 13.58
CA GLU A 400 -9.93 -4.06 13.07
C GLU A 400 -9.62 -3.08 14.21
N PRO A 401 -8.71 -2.11 14.02
CA PRO A 401 -8.41 -1.10 15.03
C PRO A 401 -9.64 -0.23 15.30
N ALA A 402 -10.39 -0.56 16.34
CA ALA A 402 -11.67 0.06 16.69
C ALA A 402 -11.64 0.78 18.05
N ASN A 403 -10.46 0.90 18.67
CA ASN A 403 -10.26 1.45 20.02
C ASN A 403 -11.12 0.75 21.09
N GLU A 404 -11.37 -0.54 20.90
CA GLU A 404 -12.07 -1.36 21.89
C GLU A 404 -11.16 -1.67 23.07
N LYS A 405 -11.73 -1.79 24.28
CA LYS A 405 -10.95 -1.98 25.51
C LYS A 405 -10.04 -3.21 25.47
N ASN A 406 -10.49 -4.29 24.81
CA ASN A 406 -9.74 -5.54 24.65
C ASN A 406 -8.55 -5.45 23.68
N GLN A 407 -8.42 -4.33 22.97
CA GLN A 407 -7.30 -4.01 22.06
C GLN A 407 -6.26 -3.10 22.72
N HIS A 408 -6.50 -2.66 23.96
CA HIS A 408 -5.63 -1.72 24.67
C HIS A 408 -4.73 -2.47 25.65
N TRP A 409 -3.45 -2.09 25.66
CA TRP A 409 -2.41 -2.75 26.43
C TRP A 409 -1.66 -1.73 27.29
N LYS A 410 -1.47 -2.01 28.58
CA LYS A 410 -0.54 -1.28 29.42
C LYS A 410 0.84 -1.89 29.27
N LEU A 411 1.85 -1.06 29.14
CA LEU A 411 3.26 -1.45 29.12
C LEU A 411 3.87 -1.05 30.46
N GLU A 412 3.96 -2.01 31.38
CA GLU A 412 4.50 -1.79 32.72
C GLU A 412 5.98 -2.17 32.73
N ARG A 413 6.85 -1.22 33.03
CA ARG A 413 8.30 -1.45 33.00
C ARG A 413 8.68 -2.46 34.08
N ALA A 414 9.46 -3.47 33.69
CA ALA A 414 9.91 -4.55 34.57
C ALA A 414 11.27 -4.28 35.21
#